data_AF-A0A9D7WBY0-F1
#
_entry.id   AF-A0A9D7WBY0-F1
#
_cell.length_a   1.000
_cell.length_b   1.000
_cell.length_c   1.000
_cell.angle_alpha   90.00
_cell.angle_beta   90.00
_cell.angle_gamma   90.00
#
_symmetry.space_group_name_H-M   'P 1'
#
loop_
_entity.id
_entity.type
_entity.pdbx_description
1 polymer ?
#
loop_
_entity_poly.entity_id
_entity_poly.type
_entity_poly.pdbx_seq_one_letter_code
_entity_poly.pdbx_strand_id
1 'polypeptide(L)'
;MNEIDYEKLTHKAMLNLISDILSSVSEGGLPGEHHFYISFKTQAPKVSISDSLMAQYPEEMTIVLQNQYENLIVTPDGFSVRLSFNHTPHDLYIPFAALTKFYDPSVSFGLVLDDMTVSATPAPASDNLSEGDFDDSEELKENKNQEPENNPTGEVVSLENFRDKKD
;
A
#
# COMPACT_ATOMS: atom_id res chain seq x y z
N MET A 1 -26.73 24.34 -13.32
CA MET A 1 -25.63 24.81 -12.45
C MET A 1 -24.35 24.16 -12.96
N ASN A 2 -23.30 24.95 -13.23
CA ASN A 2 -21.96 24.41 -13.39
C ASN A 2 -21.32 24.41 -12.01
N GLU A 3 -21.37 23.28 -11.32
CA GLU A 3 -20.70 23.08 -10.05
C GLU A 3 -19.36 22.39 -10.32
N ILE A 4 -18.33 22.78 -9.58
CA ILE A 4 -17.01 22.15 -9.70
C ILE A 4 -17.06 20.83 -8.93
N ASP A 5 -16.87 19.73 -9.65
CA ASP A 5 -16.81 18.38 -9.07
C ASP A 5 -15.43 18.15 -8.42
N TYR A 6 -15.27 18.69 -7.21
CA TYR A 6 -14.04 18.57 -6.43
C TYR A 6 -13.71 17.12 -6.07
N GLU A 7 -14.72 16.26 -5.92
CA GLU A 7 -14.54 14.84 -5.63
C GLU A 7 -13.80 14.16 -6.78
N LYS A 8 -14.30 14.33 -8.00
CA LYS A 8 -13.66 13.80 -9.22
C LYS A 8 -12.26 14.38 -9.44
N LEU A 9 -12.06 15.67 -9.17
CA LEU A 9 -10.75 16.31 -9.32
C LEU A 9 -9.74 15.76 -8.30
N THR A 10 -10.16 15.58 -7.05
CA THR A 10 -9.31 15.04 -5.99
C THR A 10 -8.95 13.59 -6.27
N HIS A 11 -9.95 12.78 -6.66
CA HIS A 11 -9.73 11.39 -7.02
C HIS A 11 -8.72 11.26 -8.17
N LYS A 12 -8.87 12.08 -9.22
CA LYS A 12 -7.90 12.13 -10.32
C LYS A 12 -6.50 12.53 -9.85
N ALA A 13 -6.38 13.50 -8.95
CA ALA A 13 -5.09 13.93 -8.41
C ALA A 13 -4.40 12.81 -7.62
N MET A 14 -5.16 12.01 -6.86
CA MET A 14 -4.64 10.86 -6.12
C MET A 14 -4.17 9.74 -7.05
N LEU A 15 -4.93 9.43 -8.09
CA LEU A 15 -4.51 8.46 -9.11
C LEU A 15 -3.22 8.91 -9.81
N ASN A 16 -3.12 10.19 -10.15
CA ASN A 16 -1.90 10.75 -10.72
C ASN A 16 -0.71 10.66 -9.74
N LEU A 17 -0.92 10.94 -8.45
CA LEU A 17 0.12 10.79 -7.43
C LEU A 17 0.66 9.35 -7.39
N ILE A 18 -0.23 8.35 -7.38
CA ILE A 18 0.19 6.94 -7.40
C ILE A 18 0.93 6.61 -8.70
N SER A 19 0.44 7.10 -9.83
CA SER A 19 1.11 6.92 -11.13
C SER A 19 2.53 7.50 -11.12
N ASP A 20 2.72 8.69 -10.57
CA ASP A 20 4.03 9.36 -10.49
C ASP A 20 4.98 8.59 -9.56
N ILE A 21 4.49 8.11 -8.41
CA ILE A 21 5.26 7.28 -7.47
C ILE A 21 5.73 5.99 -8.18
N LEU A 22 4.80 5.23 -8.78
CA LEU A 22 5.16 3.98 -9.45
C LEU A 22 6.07 4.20 -10.65
N SER A 23 5.93 5.31 -11.38
CA SER A 23 6.81 5.66 -12.50
C SER A 23 8.24 5.89 -12.00
N SER A 24 8.41 6.64 -10.91
CA SER A 24 9.73 6.84 -10.29
C SER A 24 10.36 5.52 -9.84
N VAL A 25 9.57 4.59 -9.31
CA VAL A 25 10.05 3.28 -8.86
C VAL A 25 10.36 2.34 -10.03
N SER A 26 9.60 2.42 -11.13
CA SER A 26 9.89 1.68 -12.36
C SER A 26 11.25 2.04 -12.95
N GLU A 27 11.68 3.30 -12.83
CA GLU A 27 12.96 3.78 -13.34
C GLU A 27 14.13 3.58 -12.37
N GLY A 28 13.90 3.83 -11.07
CA GLY A 28 14.95 3.92 -10.05
C GLY A 28 14.97 2.81 -9.01
N GLY A 29 13.98 1.91 -9.02
CA GLY A 29 13.72 0.98 -7.92
C GLY A 29 13.10 1.66 -6.69
N LEU A 30 12.86 0.87 -5.64
CA LEU A 30 12.36 1.39 -4.36
C LEU A 30 13.52 2.03 -3.57
N PRO A 31 13.40 3.29 -3.13
CA PRO A 31 14.42 3.92 -2.29
C PRO A 31 14.33 3.40 -0.85
N GLY A 32 15.47 3.21 -0.17
CA GLY A 32 15.51 2.87 1.25
C GLY A 32 14.66 1.64 1.62
N GLU A 33 13.83 1.79 2.64
CA GLU A 33 12.93 0.73 3.15
C GLU A 33 11.50 0.82 2.58
N HIS A 34 11.28 1.67 1.58
CA HIS A 34 9.96 1.89 0.99
C HIS A 34 9.41 0.61 0.36
N HIS A 35 8.15 0.31 0.64
CA HIS A 35 7.41 -0.78 0.04
C HIS A 35 5.92 -0.46 0.05
N PHE A 36 5.19 -0.96 -0.94
CA PHE A 36 3.81 -0.55 -1.18
C PHE A 36 2.84 -1.71 -1.09
N TYR A 37 1.78 -1.53 -0.31
CA TYR A 37 0.57 -2.36 -0.36
C TYR A 37 -0.42 -1.69 -1.32
N ILE A 38 -0.80 -2.40 -2.37
CA ILE A 38 -1.68 -1.87 -3.41
C ILE A 38 -2.89 -2.80 -3.52
N SER A 39 -4.06 -2.31 -3.14
CA SER A 39 -5.33 -3.04 -3.26
C SER A 39 -6.08 -2.60 -4.50
N PHE A 40 -6.71 -3.55 -5.19
CA PHE A 40 -7.49 -3.28 -6.40
C PHE A 40 -8.63 -4.29 -6.58
N LYS A 41 -9.68 -3.86 -7.28
CA LYS A 41 -10.80 -4.71 -7.68
C LYS A 41 -10.39 -5.67 -8.77
N THR A 42 -10.41 -6.98 -8.52
CA THR A 42 -9.93 -7.99 -9.49
C THR A 42 -10.84 -8.11 -10.71
N GLN A 43 -12.11 -7.76 -10.57
CA GLN A 43 -13.12 -7.78 -11.64
C GLN A 43 -13.26 -6.45 -12.39
N ALA A 44 -12.43 -5.46 -12.08
CA ALA A 44 -12.51 -4.16 -12.75
C ALA A 44 -12.13 -4.26 -14.24
N PRO A 45 -12.71 -3.43 -15.12
CA PRO A 45 -12.41 -3.47 -16.55
C PRO A 45 -10.91 -3.34 -16.82
N LYS A 46 -10.41 -4.21 -17.71
CA LYS A 46 -9.00 -4.29 -18.16
C LYS A 46 -8.02 -4.83 -17.12
N VAL A 47 -8.42 -5.19 -15.90
CA VAL A 47 -7.54 -5.97 -15.01
C VAL A 47 -7.20 -7.29 -15.70
N SER A 48 -5.92 -7.67 -15.65
CA SER A 48 -5.44 -8.94 -16.20
C SER A 48 -4.56 -9.64 -15.17
N ILE A 49 -5.07 -10.71 -14.61
CA ILE A 49 -4.41 -11.61 -13.65
C ILE A 49 -4.75 -13.06 -14.05
N SER A 50 -4.08 -14.06 -13.48
CA SER A 50 -4.40 -15.47 -13.79
C SER A 50 -5.78 -15.88 -13.26
N ASP A 51 -6.44 -16.82 -13.93
CA ASP A 51 -7.73 -17.37 -13.49
C ASP A 51 -7.65 -17.96 -12.07
N SER A 52 -6.50 -18.53 -11.71
CA SER A 52 -6.26 -19.05 -10.36
C SER A 52 -6.28 -17.94 -9.30
N LEU A 53 -5.61 -16.82 -9.57
CA LEU A 53 -5.61 -15.67 -8.66
C LEU A 53 -6.99 -15.01 -8.60
N MET A 54 -7.69 -14.90 -9.72
CA MET A 54 -9.05 -14.35 -9.76
C MET A 54 -10.05 -15.23 -9.00
N ALA A 55 -9.91 -16.56 -9.06
CA ALA A 55 -10.74 -17.48 -8.29
C ALA A 55 -10.45 -17.41 -6.78
N GLN A 56 -9.18 -17.18 -6.40
CA GLN A 56 -8.76 -17.05 -5.01
C GLN A 56 -9.17 -15.69 -4.41
N TYR A 57 -9.12 -14.63 -5.20
CA TYR A 57 -9.42 -13.26 -4.81
C TYR A 57 -10.53 -12.68 -5.72
N PRO A 58 -11.80 -13.08 -5.52
CA PRO A 58 -12.88 -12.80 -6.47
C PRO A 58 -13.38 -11.36 -6.50
N GLU A 59 -13.11 -10.56 -5.47
CA GLU A 59 -13.59 -9.17 -5.35
C GLU A 59 -12.44 -8.16 -5.34
N GLU A 60 -11.53 -8.31 -4.38
CA GLU A 60 -10.38 -7.43 -4.17
C GLU A 60 -9.13 -8.26 -3.90
N MET A 61 -7.99 -7.78 -4.41
CA MET A 61 -6.67 -8.37 -4.16
C MET A 61 -5.71 -7.28 -3.73
N THR A 62 -4.84 -7.59 -2.76
CA THR A 62 -3.73 -6.71 -2.35
C THR A 62 -2.41 -7.33 -2.77
N ILE A 63 -1.58 -6.57 -3.47
CA ILE A 63 -0.20 -6.95 -3.82
C ILE A 63 0.80 -6.11 -3.04
N VAL A 64 1.98 -6.67 -2.80
CA VAL A 64 3.09 -5.97 -2.16
C VAL A 64 4.21 -5.76 -3.18
N LEU A 65 4.58 -4.50 -3.41
CA LEU A 65 5.78 -4.14 -4.16
C LEU A 65 6.93 -3.87 -3.18
N GLN A 66 7.87 -4.82 -3.08
CA GLN A 66 9.06 -4.74 -2.23
C GLN A 66 10.31 -5.21 -2.99
N ASN A 67 11.16 -6.07 -2.41
CA ASN A 67 12.46 -6.45 -2.99
C ASN A 67 12.33 -7.50 -4.12
N GLN A 68 11.18 -8.16 -4.25
CA GLN A 68 10.97 -9.29 -5.16
C GLN A 68 9.85 -9.03 -6.18
N TYR A 69 10.00 -7.96 -6.97
CA TYR A 69 9.21 -7.74 -8.18
C TYR A 69 10.11 -7.62 -9.41
N GLU A 70 9.56 -7.92 -10.57
CA GLU A 70 10.24 -7.78 -11.84
C GLU A 70 9.36 -7.06 -12.86
N ASN A 71 9.98 -6.47 -13.88
CA ASN A 71 9.28 -5.90 -15.04
C ASN A 71 8.13 -4.93 -14.66
N LEU A 72 8.35 -4.08 -13.65
CA LEU A 72 7.42 -3.00 -13.35
C LEU A 72 7.43 -2.01 -14.52
N ILE A 73 6.35 -1.95 -15.28
CA ILE A 73 6.16 -1.04 -16.42
C ILE A 73 4.93 -0.20 -16.12
N VAL A 74 5.11 1.13 -16.13
CA VAL A 74 4.02 2.07 -15.88
C VAL A 74 3.61 2.75 -17.17
N THR A 75 2.30 2.89 -17.36
CA THR A 75 1.66 3.54 -18.51
C THR A 75 0.66 4.58 -18.02
N PRO A 76 0.16 5.49 -18.87
CA PRO A 76 -0.85 6.47 -18.44
C PRO A 76 -2.14 5.86 -17.88
N ASP A 77 -2.48 4.63 -18.26
CA ASP A 77 -3.74 3.97 -17.88
C ASP A 77 -3.59 3.04 -16.65
N GLY A 78 -2.37 2.62 -16.31
CA GLY A 78 -2.11 1.61 -15.29
C GLY A 78 -0.69 1.08 -15.35
N PHE A 79 -0.41 0.00 -14.63
CA PHE A 79 0.91 -0.62 -14.59
C PHE A 79 0.84 -2.13 -14.77
N SER A 80 1.93 -2.72 -15.26
CA SER A 80 2.16 -4.16 -15.23
C SER A 80 3.34 -4.50 -14.36
N VAL A 81 3.29 -5.64 -13.68
CA VAL A 81 4.38 -6.14 -12.84
C VAL A 81 4.37 -7.65 -12.82
N ARG A 82 5.54 -8.26 -12.69
CA ARG A 82 5.71 -9.68 -12.43
C ARG A 82 5.97 -9.90 -10.95
N LEU A 83 5.12 -10.71 -10.31
CA LEU A 83 5.23 -11.10 -8.90
C LEU A 83 5.18 -12.62 -8.77
N SER A 84 5.77 -13.16 -7.72
CA SER A 84 5.72 -14.60 -7.42
C SER A 84 4.73 -14.89 -6.31
N PHE A 85 3.78 -15.79 -6.57
CA PHE A 85 2.83 -16.31 -5.58
C PHE A 85 3.07 -17.80 -5.45
N ASN A 86 3.32 -18.30 -4.23
CA ASN A 86 3.68 -19.71 -3.98
C ASN A 86 4.78 -20.21 -4.93
N HIS A 87 5.87 -19.45 -5.04
CA HIS A 87 7.01 -19.68 -5.95
C HIS A 87 6.68 -19.74 -7.45
N THR A 88 5.46 -19.35 -7.84
CA THR A 88 5.03 -19.32 -9.24
C THR A 88 4.94 -17.87 -9.73
N PRO A 89 5.71 -17.46 -10.74
CA PRO A 89 5.66 -16.10 -11.27
C PRO A 89 4.37 -15.86 -12.05
N HIS A 90 3.80 -14.68 -11.87
CA HIS A 90 2.58 -14.21 -12.49
C HIS A 90 2.77 -12.79 -13.01
N ASP A 91 2.40 -12.58 -14.28
CA ASP A 91 2.31 -11.25 -14.86
C ASP A 91 0.94 -10.66 -14.56
N LEU A 92 0.93 -9.49 -13.94
CA LEU A 92 -0.29 -8.76 -13.59
C LEU A 92 -0.33 -7.45 -14.39
N TYR A 93 -1.52 -7.05 -14.83
CA TYR A 93 -1.78 -5.69 -15.29
C TYR A 93 -2.97 -5.10 -14.55
N ILE A 94 -2.75 -3.93 -13.94
CA ILE A 94 -3.66 -3.26 -13.03
C ILE A 94 -3.87 -1.82 -13.52
N PRO A 95 -5.07 -1.50 -14.05
CA PRO A 95 -5.45 -0.12 -14.36
C PRO A 95 -5.49 0.74 -13.10
N PHE A 96 -5.09 2.01 -13.18
CA PHE A 96 -5.18 2.92 -12.03
C PHE A 96 -6.62 3.08 -11.52
N ALA A 97 -7.59 3.06 -12.43
CA ALA A 97 -9.00 3.14 -12.11
C ALA A 97 -9.54 1.91 -11.34
N ALA A 98 -8.77 0.82 -11.24
CA ALA A 98 -9.13 -0.37 -10.45
C ALA A 98 -8.62 -0.29 -9.00
N LEU A 99 -7.75 0.66 -8.68
CA LEU A 99 -7.15 0.79 -7.35
C LEU A 99 -8.19 1.22 -6.32
N THR A 100 -8.14 0.57 -5.16
CA THR A 100 -9.01 0.86 -4.02
C THR A 100 -8.23 1.38 -2.83
N LYS A 101 -6.97 0.95 -2.65
CA LYS A 101 -6.08 1.42 -1.58
C LYS A 101 -4.62 1.45 -2.02
N PHE A 102 -3.86 2.39 -1.46
CA PHE A 102 -2.41 2.45 -1.56
C PHE A 102 -1.85 2.75 -0.17
N TYR A 103 -0.85 2.00 0.28
CA TYR A 103 -0.24 2.21 1.59
C TYR A 103 1.27 1.95 1.57
N ASP A 104 2.03 2.85 2.20
CA ASP A 104 3.46 2.76 2.45
C ASP A 104 3.71 2.81 3.97
N PRO A 105 4.01 1.65 4.61
CA PRO A 105 4.22 1.59 6.06
C PRO A 105 5.44 2.38 6.54
N SER A 106 6.47 2.51 5.70
CA SER A 106 7.78 3.10 6.04
C SER A 106 7.66 4.55 6.50
N VAL A 107 6.63 5.24 6.01
CA VAL A 107 6.30 6.62 6.38
C VAL A 107 4.84 6.78 6.83
N SER A 108 4.14 5.67 7.09
CA SER A 108 2.72 5.64 7.47
C SER A 108 1.82 6.45 6.52
N PHE A 109 2.09 6.38 5.21
CA PHE A 109 1.33 7.09 4.19
C PHE A 109 0.28 6.17 3.58
N GLY A 110 -0.99 6.59 3.56
CA GLY A 110 -2.09 5.79 3.00
C GLY A 110 -3.11 6.61 2.24
N LEU A 111 -3.67 6.01 1.19
CA LEU A 111 -4.76 6.54 0.37
C LEU A 111 -5.85 5.47 0.26
N VAL A 112 -7.11 5.90 0.41
CA VAL A 112 -8.30 5.08 0.15
C VAL A 112 -9.04 5.72 -1.02
N LEU A 113 -9.26 4.96 -2.09
CA LEU A 113 -9.78 5.44 -3.38
C LEU A 113 -11.23 5.05 -3.62
N ASP A 114 -11.63 3.88 -3.10
CA ASP A 114 -13.04 3.50 -3.00
C ASP A 114 -13.69 4.32 -1.87
N ASP A 115 -14.68 5.15 -2.21
CA ASP A 115 -15.47 5.99 -1.27
C ASP A 115 -14.82 7.28 -0.75
N MET A 116 -14.35 8.16 -1.65
CA MET A 116 -13.96 9.51 -1.27
C MET A 116 -15.15 10.48 -1.12
N THR A 117 -15.82 10.45 0.03
CA THR A 117 -16.18 11.70 0.69
C THR A 117 -14.90 12.29 1.28
N VAL A 118 -14.33 13.31 0.62
CA VAL A 118 -13.07 13.95 1.05
C VAL A 118 -13.16 14.45 2.49
N SER A 119 -12.51 13.74 3.43
CA SER A 119 -12.05 14.29 4.70
C SER A 119 -10.53 14.16 4.74
N ALA A 120 -9.85 15.26 4.41
CA ALA A 120 -8.42 15.41 4.64
C ALA A 120 -8.17 15.63 6.14
N THR A 121 -8.39 14.60 6.95
CA THR A 121 -7.86 14.51 8.30
C THR A 121 -6.59 13.67 8.26
N PRO A 122 -5.48 14.09 8.90
CA PRO A 122 -4.43 13.13 9.22
C PRO A 122 -5.10 12.01 9.99
N ALA A 123 -4.95 10.77 9.52
CA ALA A 123 -5.55 9.62 10.18
C ALA A 123 -5.12 9.67 11.66
N PRO A 124 -6.05 9.69 12.64
CA PRO A 124 -5.67 9.32 13.98
C PRO A 124 -5.14 7.89 13.88
N ALA A 125 -4.00 7.61 14.51
CA ALA A 125 -3.59 6.25 14.80
C ALA A 125 -4.77 5.59 15.52
N SER A 126 -5.60 4.87 14.78
CA SER A 126 -6.68 4.06 15.31
C SER A 126 -6.19 2.64 15.19
N ASP A 127 -5.79 2.12 16.34
CA ASP A 127 -5.55 0.72 16.67
C ASP A 127 -6.76 -0.15 16.31
N ASN A 128 -7.02 -0.35 15.01
CA ASN A 128 -8.02 -1.31 14.55
C ASN A 128 -7.85 -1.75 13.09
N LEU A 129 -6.63 -1.74 12.56
CA LEU A 129 -6.22 -2.79 11.64
C LEU A 129 -5.68 -3.91 12.52
N SER A 130 -6.59 -4.78 13.00
CA SER A 130 -6.17 -6.04 13.60
C SER A 130 -5.24 -6.73 12.61
N GLU A 131 -4.08 -7.19 13.07
CA GLU A 131 -3.10 -8.02 12.37
C GLU A 131 -3.67 -9.42 11.99
N GLY A 132 -4.99 -9.53 11.75
CA GLY A 132 -5.72 -10.78 11.58
C GLY A 132 -6.44 -10.93 10.24
N ASP A 133 -6.28 -9.99 9.30
CA ASP A 133 -6.82 -10.10 7.93
C ASP A 133 -5.72 -10.25 6.85
N PHE A 134 -4.46 -10.28 7.28
CA PHE A 134 -3.33 -10.71 6.47
C PHE A 134 -3.06 -12.18 6.83
N ASP A 135 -3.73 -13.10 6.14
CA ASP A 135 -3.45 -14.54 6.23
C ASP A 135 -2.08 -14.83 5.60
N ASP A 136 -1.03 -14.62 6.39
CA ASP A 136 0.34 -14.98 6.06
C ASP A 136 0.60 -16.41 6.54
N SER A 137 0.41 -17.37 5.64
CA SER A 137 0.85 -18.74 5.83
C SER A 137 1.89 -19.12 4.78
N GLU A 138 3.13 -18.72 4.97
CA GLU A 138 4.31 -19.51 4.56
C GLU A 138 5.50 -19.22 5.51
N GLU A 139 5.73 -20.17 6.42
CA GLU A 139 6.71 -20.14 7.50
C GLU A 139 8.05 -20.72 6.99
N LEU A 140 9.09 -19.90 6.80
CA LEU A 140 10.47 -20.39 6.66
C LEU A 140 11.23 -20.20 7.97
N LYS A 141 11.39 -21.31 8.70
CA LYS A 141 12.26 -21.46 9.86
C LYS A 141 13.72 -21.57 9.42
N GLU A 142 14.59 -20.67 9.89
CA GLU A 142 15.98 -21.05 10.19
C GLU A 142 16.58 -20.18 11.31
N ASN A 143 17.38 -20.83 12.16
CA ASN A 143 17.78 -20.39 13.49
C ASN A 143 19.31 -20.40 13.58
N LYS A 144 19.96 -19.31 14.03
CA LYS A 144 21.15 -19.30 14.94
C LYS A 144 21.77 -17.91 15.18
N ASN A 145 21.71 -17.49 16.44
CA ASN A 145 22.67 -16.73 17.27
C ASN A 145 23.78 -15.87 16.61
N GLN A 146 23.87 -14.59 17.02
CA GLN A 146 24.87 -14.08 17.97
C GLN A 146 24.65 -12.59 18.32
N GLU A 147 24.60 -12.30 19.62
CA GLU A 147 24.77 -10.98 20.26
C GLU A 147 26.25 -10.85 20.71
N PRO A 148 26.82 -9.63 20.88
CA PRO A 148 26.62 -8.91 22.14
C PRO A 148 26.61 -7.36 22.12
N GLU A 149 25.95 -6.84 23.16
CA GLU A 149 25.92 -5.53 23.87
C GLU A 149 26.84 -4.34 23.52
N ASN A 150 26.25 -3.12 23.53
CA ASN A 150 26.61 -2.05 24.49
C ASN A 150 25.56 -0.89 24.53
N ASN A 151 25.12 -0.55 25.76
CA ASN A 151 24.10 0.44 26.21
C ASN A 151 24.54 1.93 26.07
N PRO A 152 23.77 3.00 26.45
CA PRO A 152 22.44 3.06 27.12
C PRO A 152 21.43 4.16 26.65
N THR A 153 20.19 4.02 27.16
CA THR A 153 19.23 5.07 27.59
C THR A 153 18.65 6.06 26.57
N GLY A 154 17.44 5.76 26.10
CA GLY A 154 16.46 6.75 25.63
C GLY A 154 15.24 6.72 26.55
N GLU A 155 15.14 7.72 27.42
CA GLU A 155 14.05 7.95 28.37
C GLU A 155 12.75 8.29 27.61
N VAL A 156 11.69 7.52 27.84
CA VAL A 156 10.35 7.77 27.29
C VAL A 156 9.68 8.86 28.11
N VAL A 157 9.61 10.08 27.59
CA VAL A 157 8.82 11.16 28.19
C VAL A 157 7.42 11.09 27.60
N SER A 158 6.46 10.52 28.34
CA SER A 158 5.04 10.56 27.98
C SER A 158 4.54 12.00 27.88
N LEU A 159 4.00 12.38 26.72
CA LEU A 159 3.40 13.69 26.42
C LEU A 159 2.01 13.91 27.07
N GLU A 160 1.71 13.21 28.17
CA GLU A 160 0.38 13.18 28.80
C GLU A 160 0.20 14.20 29.93
N ASN A 161 1.15 15.12 30.16
CA ASN A 161 1.01 16.16 31.19
C ASN A 161 0.61 17.55 30.67
N PHE A 162 0.15 17.66 29.42
CA PHE A 162 -0.23 18.97 28.84
C PHE A 162 -1.72 19.05 28.50
N ARG A 163 -2.58 18.76 29.48
CA ARG A 163 -3.99 19.20 29.48
C ARG A 163 -4.61 19.02 30.87
N ASP A 164 -4.43 20.03 31.71
CA ASP A 164 -5.51 20.60 32.54
C ASP A 164 -4.94 21.63 33.52
N LYS A 165 -5.21 22.91 33.24
CA LYS A 165 -5.95 23.73 34.21
C LYS A 165 -6.49 25.00 33.57
N LYS A 166 -7.80 24.97 33.42
CA LYS A 166 -8.69 26.11 33.41
C LYS A 166 -8.64 26.77 34.79
N ASP A 167 -8.30 28.05 34.83
CA ASP A 167 -8.86 29.06 35.72
C ASP A 167 -9.14 30.30 34.87
#